data_AF-A0A816AX55-F1
#
_entry.id   AF-A0A816AX55-F1
#
_cell.length_a   1.000
_cell.length_b   1.000
_cell.length_c   1.000
_cell.angle_alpha   90.00
_cell.angle_beta   90.00
_cell.angle_gamma   90.00
#
_symmetry.space_group_name_H-M   'P 1'
#
loop_
_entity.id
_entity.type
_entity.pdbx_description
1 polymer ?
#
loop_
_entity_poly.entity_id
_entity_poly.type
_entity_poly.pdbx_seq_one_letter_code
_entity_poly.pdbx_strand_id
1 'polypeptide(L)' 'MATSSNELLCTTCEKVKATLKCAGWSQDYCYDHLRDHRQELNVQLDHIGNNYNHFRQLFNEYINNS' A
#
# COMPACT_ATOMS: atom_id res chain seq x y z
N MET A 1 34.49 16.77 2.30
CA MET A 1 33.47 16.13 1.45
C MET A 1 32.63 15.25 2.35
N ALA A 2 31.41 15.66 2.69
CA ALA A 2 30.53 14.83 3.51
C ALA A 2 29.95 13.74 2.61
N THR A 3 30.48 12.52 2.71
CA THR A 3 29.78 11.32 2.24
C THR A 3 28.61 11.10 3.18
N SER A 4 27.45 11.70 2.87
CA SER A 4 26.19 11.21 3.39
C SER A 4 26.02 9.81 2.82
N SER A 5 26.47 8.79 3.57
CA SER A 5 26.03 7.43 3.32
C SER A 5 24.51 7.48 3.33
N ASN A 6 23.91 7.38 2.16
CA ASN A 6 22.46 7.35 2.00
C ASN A 6 22.03 5.95 2.46
N GLU A 7 22.18 5.69 3.76
CA GLU A 7 21.83 4.43 4.38
C GLU A 7 20.34 4.24 4.12
N LEU A 8 20.01 3.24 3.31
CA LEU A 8 18.61 2.94 3.02
C LEU A 8 18.01 2.37 4.31
N LEU A 9 17.18 3.19 4.96
CA LEU A 9 16.52 2.86 6.20
C LEU A 9 15.12 2.35 5.89
N CYS A 10 14.67 1.35 6.66
CA CYS A 10 13.28 0.95 6.60
C CYS A 10 12.40 2.09 7.14
N THR A 11 11.40 2.49 6.38
CA THR A 11 10.44 3.56 6.72
C THR A 11 9.68 3.28 8.02
N THR A 12 9.47 2.00 8.36
CA THR A 12 8.72 1.59 9.56
C THR A 12 9.57 1.47 10.81
N CYS A 13 10.79 0.95 10.71
CA CYS A 13 11.61 0.62 11.89
C CYS A 13 12.97 1.30 11.94
N GLU A 14 13.30 2.12 10.94
CA GLU A 14 14.50 2.97 10.89
C GLU A 14 15.81 2.22 11.10
N LYS A 15 15.82 0.91 10.78
CA LYS A 15 17.01 0.08 10.84
C LYS A 15 17.69 0.05 9.48
N VAL A 16 19.01 0.20 9.49
CA VAL A 16 19.89 -0.09 8.35
C VAL A 16 19.89 -1.60 8.14
N LYS A 17 18.96 -2.08 7.32
CA LYS A 17 18.84 -3.48 6.90
C LYS A 17 18.83 -3.51 5.37
N ALA A 18 18.98 -4.69 4.76
CA ALA A 18 18.68 -4.85 3.35
C ALA A 18 17.21 -4.44 3.11
N THR A 19 17.02 -3.23 2.59
CA THR A 19 15.72 -2.66 2.26
C THR A 19 15.42 -2.87 0.79
N LEU A 20 14.15 -3.08 0.49
CA LEU A 20 13.62 -3.04 -0.86
C LEU A 20 12.75 -1.80 -1.01
N LYS A 21 12.91 -1.11 -2.13
CA LYS A 21 12.07 0.04 -2.46
C LYS A 21 10.74 -0.44 -3.02
N CYS A 22 9.64 0.02 -2.42
CA CYS A 22 8.32 -0.10 -3.00
C CYS A 22 8.15 1.03 -4.04
N ALA A 23 8.06 0.69 -5.33
CA ALA A 23 7.96 1.69 -6.39
C ALA A 23 6.66 2.50 -6.33
N GLY A 24 5.55 1.90 -5.87
CA GLY A 24 4.25 2.56 -5.79
C GLY A 24 4.21 3.71 -4.78
N TRP A 25 4.87 3.53 -3.62
CA TRP A 25 4.90 4.54 -2.57
C TRP A 25 6.25 5.25 -2.41
N SER A 26 7.24 4.89 -3.24
CA SER A 26 8.61 5.42 -3.18
C SER A 26 9.25 5.37 -1.80
N GLN A 27 8.90 4.34 -1.02
CA GLN A 27 9.38 4.11 0.34
C GLN A 27 10.22 2.84 0.42
N ASP A 28 11.23 2.87 1.27
CA ASP A 28 12.11 1.74 1.54
C ASP A 28 11.62 0.94 2.74
N TYR A 29 11.54 -0.38 2.61
CA TYR A 29 11.09 -1.28 3.68
C TYR A 29 12.07 -2.44 3.84
N CYS A 30 12.30 -2.90 5.07
CA CYS A 30 12.95 -4.19 5.27
C CYS A 30 11.98 -5.33 4.88
N TYR A 31 12.51 -6.52 4.61
CA TYR A 31 11.72 -7.67 4.14
C TYR A 31 10.45 -7.96 4.96
N ASP A 32 10.53 -7.87 6.29
CA ASP A 32 9.36 -8.08 7.17
C ASP A 32 8.27 -7.03 6.92
N HIS A 33 8.59 -5.74 7.07
CA HIS A 33 7.63 -4.66 6.85
C HIS A 33 7.17 -4.53 5.40
N LEU A 34 7.99 -4.95 4.43
CA LEU A 34 7.56 -5.00 3.02
C LEU A 34 6.43 -6.03 2.82
N ARG A 35 6.51 -7.17 3.52
CA ARG A 35 5.46 -8.19 3.50
C ARG A 35 4.17 -7.65 4.14
N ASP A 36 4.29 -7.03 5.30
CA ASP A 36 3.13 -6.44 6.01
C ASP A 36 2.47 -5.34 5.17
N HIS A 37 3.28 -4.47 4.59
CA HIS A 37 2.85 -3.42 3.68
C HIS A 37 2.12 -3.96 2.44
N ARG A 38 2.62 -5.06 1.85
CA ARG A 38 1.94 -5.74 0.75
C ARG A 38 0.62 -6.37 1.19
N GLN A 39 0.55 -6.89 2.41
CA GLN A 39 -0.70 -7.42 2.95
C GLN A 39 -1.73 -6.32 3.16
N GLU A 40 -1.32 -5.18 3.71
CA GLU A 40 -2.16 -3.99 3.88
C GLU A 40 -2.71 -3.50 2.52
N LEU A 41 -1.86 -3.44 1.48
CA LEU A 41 -2.30 -3.14 0.11
C LEU A 41 -3.43 -4.02 -0.37
N ASN A 42 -3.31 -5.35 -0.17
CA ASN A 42 -4.34 -6.27 -0.62
C ASN A 42 -5.67 -6.01 0.10
N VAL A 43 -5.62 -5.70 1.40
CA VAL A 43 -6.83 -5.35 2.17
C VAL A 43 -7.45 -4.06 1.64
N GLN A 44 -6.64 -3.04 1.36
CA GLN A 44 -7.14 -1.79 0.78
C GLN A 44 -7.78 -2.00 -0.59
N LEU A 45 -7.17 -2.82 -1.46
CA LEU A 45 -7.70 -3.15 -2.78
C LEU A 45 -9.02 -3.94 -2.69
N ASP A 46 -9.11 -4.90 -1.78
CA ASP A 46 -10.35 -5.64 -1.53
C ASP A 46 -11.48 -4.70 -1.08
N HIS A 47 -11.18 -3.79 -0.15
CA HIS A 47 -12.14 -2.81 0.33
C HIS A 47 -12.63 -1.88 -0.80
N ILE A 48 -11.73 -1.42 -1.69
CA ILE A 48 -12.12 -0.63 -2.87
C ILE A 48 -13.04 -1.45 -3.78
N GLY A 49 -12.71 -2.72 -4.03
CA GLY A 49 -13.54 -3.63 -4.83
C GLY A 49 -14.94 -3.81 -4.25
N ASN A 50 -15.04 -4.04 -2.94
CA ASN A 50 -16.32 -4.16 -2.24
C ASN A 50 -17.14 -2.87 -2.30
N ASN A 51 -16.52 -1.72 -2.08
CA ASN A 51 -17.19 -0.42 -2.18
C ASN A 51 -17.69 -0.15 -3.60
N TYR A 52 -16.90 -0.48 -4.63
CA TYR A 52 -17.33 -0.38 -6.02
C TYR A 52 -18.53 -1.27 -6.32
N ASN A 53 -18.50 -2.53 -5.87
CA ASN A 53 -19.61 -3.45 -6.05
C ASN A 53 -20.88 -2.95 -5.36
N HIS A 54 -20.76 -2.46 -4.12
CA HIS A 54 -21.88 -1.91 -3.36
C HIS A 54 -22.47 -0.67 -4.05
N PHE A 55 -21.62 0.27 -4.48
CA PHE A 55 -22.06 1.44 -5.24
C PHE A 55 -22.80 1.04 -6.52
N ARG A 56 -22.27 0.07 -7.27
CA ARG A 56 -22.89 -0.43 -8.50
C ARG A 56 -24.25 -1.08 -8.24
N GLN A 57 -24.40 -1.81 -7.14
CA GLN A 57 -25.69 -2.37 -6.73
C GLN A 57 -26.71 -1.28 -6.45
N LEU A 58 -26.37 -0.32 -5.58
CA LEU A 58 -27.25 0.81 -5.24
C LEU A 58 -27.64 1.62 -6.49
N PHE A 59 -26.69 1.86 -7.39
CA PHE A 59 -26.95 2.59 -8.63
C PHE A 59 -27.91 1.86 -9.56
N ASN A 60 -27.75 0.53 -9.71
CA ASN A 60 -28.67 -0.27 -10.52
C ASN A 60 -30.06 -0.34 -9.88
N GLU A 61 -30.15 -0.44 -8.56
CA GLU A 61 -31.42 -0.37 -7.84
C GLU A 61 -32.12 0.97 -8.07
N TYR A 62 -31.38 2.08 -8.03
CA TYR A 62 -31.93 3.41 -8.33
C TYR A 62 -32.46 3.51 -9.76
N ILE A 63 -31.71 3.02 -10.76
CA ILE A 63 -32.14 3.02 -12.16
C ILE A 63 -33.38 2.16 -12.36
N ASN A 64 -33.41 0.95 -11.79
CA ASN A 64 -34.53 0.01 -12.01
C ASN A 64 -35.81 0.42 -11.28
N ASN A 65 -35.71 1.25 -10.24
CA ASN A 65 -36.85 1.78 -9.49
C ASN A 65 -37.28 3.20 -9.93
N SER A 66 -36.63 3.79 -10.95
CA SER A 66 -37.00 5.06 -11.58
C SER A 66 -37.73 4.82 -12.90
#